data_AF-A0AAU9EYL7-F1
#
_entry.id   AF-A0AAU9EYL7-F1
#
_cell.length_a   1.000
_cell.length_b   1.000
_cell.length_c   1.000
_cell.angle_alpha   90.00
_cell.angle_beta   90.00
_cell.angle_gamma   90.00
#
_symmetry.space_group_name_H-M   'P 1'
#
loop_
_entity.id
_entity.type
_entity.pdbx_description
1 polymer ?
#
loop_
_entity_poly.entity_id
_entity_poly.type
_entity_poly.pdbx_seq_one_letter_code
_entity_poly.pdbx_strand_id
1 'polypeptide(L)'
;MARDVYQKLAKHLDGLPGGYPPTEDGVELKILQKLFTPEQAELALHCTLIPEEARVIARRAGLGLEAAKERLEEMVDQGLILGIYPPGREALYMAAQYVIGIWEYHVNDLDPELIALMNAYIPTLFEAGIWQKAPQLRTIPVGKSIEAKQHIMPYEEAENLIRSQSKILVAPCICRREHAMVGQGCDKPEETCLVFGAGAYYYQRRGVGREIDQEEALAILQKADEAGLVLQPSNAQKPINLCCCCGCCCQVLKTLKRQPRPAELAASPFVAAADPDECIGCGVCLDRCQMEALSLDDEDKVVLDLDRCIGCGLCVSTCPSGALSLERKPEDAQKRVPGNVKEMYLDMAKARGTMGGGKMAMMGLKSKMDRLLASKK
;
A
#
# COMPACT_ATOMS: atom_id res chain seq x y z
N MET A 1 -20.78 15.18 21.85
CA MET A 1 -19.36 15.57 21.95
C MET A 1 -18.45 14.49 21.39
N ALA A 2 -18.44 13.25 21.93
CA ALA A 2 -17.61 12.16 21.38
C ALA A 2 -17.96 11.76 19.91
N ARG A 3 -19.25 11.62 19.56
CA ARG A 3 -19.64 11.29 18.18
C ARG A 3 -19.20 12.35 17.15
N ASP A 4 -19.10 13.62 17.56
CA ASP A 4 -18.69 14.73 16.71
C ASP A 4 -17.17 14.70 16.40
N VAL A 5 -16.33 14.30 17.37
CA VAL A 5 -14.88 14.20 17.11
C VAL A 5 -14.53 13.10 16.11
N TYR A 6 -15.19 11.92 16.19
CA TYR A 6 -14.92 10.84 15.24
C TYR A 6 -15.37 11.20 13.82
N GLN A 7 -16.44 11.97 13.66
CA GLN A 7 -16.86 12.48 12.35
C GLN A 7 -15.82 13.47 11.77
N LYS A 8 -15.26 14.34 12.61
CA LYS A 8 -14.16 15.23 12.20
C LYS A 8 -12.91 14.44 11.84
N LEU A 9 -12.58 13.39 12.60
CA LEU A 9 -11.43 12.53 12.31
C LEU A 9 -11.62 11.75 11.01
N ALA A 10 -12.79 11.17 10.78
CA ALA A 10 -13.11 10.49 9.52
C ALA A 10 -12.93 11.44 8.33
N LYS A 11 -13.46 12.68 8.43
CA LYS A 11 -13.28 13.71 7.40
C LYS A 11 -11.81 14.13 7.24
N HIS A 12 -11.05 14.18 8.34
CA HIS A 12 -9.62 14.48 8.31
C HIS A 12 -8.85 13.40 7.54
N LEU A 13 -9.06 12.11 7.88
CA LEU A 13 -8.46 10.96 7.20
C LEU A 13 -8.90 10.88 5.74
N ASP A 14 -10.17 11.19 5.45
CA ASP A 14 -10.67 11.21 4.07
C ASP A 14 -10.00 12.28 3.21
N GLY A 15 -9.65 13.42 3.84
CA GLY A 15 -8.88 14.48 3.20
C GLY A 15 -7.44 14.10 2.87
N LEU A 16 -6.89 13.02 3.45
CA LEU A 16 -5.57 12.51 3.11
C LEU A 16 -5.59 11.81 1.74
N PRO A 17 -4.45 11.67 1.04
CA PRO A 17 -4.38 11.09 -0.30
C PRO A 17 -5.06 9.72 -0.43
N GLY A 18 -4.81 8.82 0.53
CA GLY A 18 -5.30 7.44 0.55
C GLY A 18 -6.79 7.29 0.83
N GLY A 19 -7.41 8.30 1.45
CA GLY A 19 -8.85 8.37 1.68
C GLY A 19 -9.38 7.54 2.84
N TYR A 20 -10.61 7.87 3.21
CA TYR A 20 -11.37 7.25 4.30
C TYR A 20 -12.85 7.63 4.12
N PRO A 21 -13.48 7.19 3.00
CA PRO A 21 -14.81 7.66 2.62
C PRO A 21 -15.85 7.31 3.68
N PRO A 22 -16.90 8.15 3.84
CA PRO A 22 -18.00 7.87 4.74
C PRO A 22 -18.85 6.70 4.23
N THR A 23 -19.57 6.03 5.13
CA THR A 23 -20.54 4.99 4.79
C THR A 23 -21.94 5.39 5.27
N GLU A 24 -22.98 4.79 4.70
CA GLU A 24 -24.35 5.07 5.13
C GLU A 24 -24.65 4.51 6.54
N ASP A 25 -24.03 3.39 6.90
CA ASP A 25 -24.25 2.70 8.19
C ASP A 25 -23.27 3.13 9.30
N GLY A 26 -22.30 3.99 8.96
CA GLY A 26 -21.31 4.56 9.87
C GLY A 26 -20.24 3.57 10.35
N VAL A 27 -19.98 2.48 9.61
CA VAL A 27 -18.94 1.50 9.98
C VAL A 27 -17.56 2.13 10.11
N GLU A 28 -17.23 3.12 9.28
CA GLU A 28 -15.98 3.87 9.33
C GLU A 28 -15.82 4.62 10.67
N LEU A 29 -16.93 5.07 11.27
CA LEU A 29 -16.89 5.73 12.58
C LEU A 29 -16.70 4.72 13.71
N LYS A 30 -17.29 3.53 13.61
CA LYS A 30 -17.12 2.44 14.59
C LYS A 30 -15.67 1.96 14.63
N ILE A 31 -15.02 1.86 13.46
CA ILE A 31 -13.59 1.59 13.36
C ILE A 31 -12.78 2.63 14.14
N LEU A 32 -13.02 3.92 13.90
CA LEU A 32 -12.28 4.97 14.62
C LEU A 32 -12.55 4.98 16.12
N GLN A 33 -13.77 4.66 16.55
CA GLN A 33 -14.12 4.51 17.96
C GLN A 33 -13.40 3.34 18.63
N LYS A 34 -13.14 2.27 17.88
CA LYS A 34 -12.38 1.12 18.36
C LYS A 34 -10.89 1.41 18.48
N LEU A 35 -10.34 2.20 17.56
CA LEU A 35 -8.91 2.49 17.47
C LEU A 35 -8.46 3.70 18.31
N PHE A 36 -9.29 4.74 18.43
CA PHE A 36 -8.93 6.01 19.06
C PHE A 36 -9.78 6.31 20.29
N THR A 37 -9.16 6.77 21.38
CA THR A 37 -9.90 7.52 22.40
C THR A 37 -10.36 8.88 21.84
N PRO A 38 -11.39 9.53 22.42
CA PRO A 38 -11.81 10.86 21.99
C PRO A 38 -10.69 11.91 22.01
N GLU A 39 -9.79 11.85 22.99
CA GLU A 39 -8.67 12.78 23.15
C GLU A 39 -7.60 12.56 22.07
N GLN A 40 -7.33 11.30 21.72
CA GLN A 40 -6.42 10.95 20.63
C GLN A 40 -7.02 11.36 19.28
N ALA A 41 -8.33 11.15 19.10
CA ALA A 41 -9.02 11.56 17.89
C ALA A 41 -8.96 13.08 17.70
N GLU A 42 -9.13 13.87 18.77
CA GLU A 42 -8.98 15.33 18.74
C GLU A 42 -7.54 15.73 18.40
N LEU A 43 -6.54 15.12 19.03
CA LEU A 43 -5.12 15.41 18.75
C LEU A 43 -4.72 15.05 17.32
N ALA A 44 -5.25 13.95 16.78
CA ALA A 44 -5.02 13.50 15.41
C ALA A 44 -5.46 14.55 14.37
N LEU A 45 -6.50 15.36 14.65
CA LEU A 45 -6.94 16.46 13.76
C LEU A 45 -5.86 17.51 13.52
N HIS A 46 -4.88 17.60 14.42
CA HIS A 46 -3.76 18.55 14.35
C HIS A 46 -2.49 17.95 13.73
N CYS A 47 -2.48 16.65 13.41
CA CYS A 47 -1.42 16.01 12.64
C CYS A 47 -1.66 16.26 11.15
N THR A 48 -0.61 16.61 10.40
CA THR A 48 -0.72 16.83 8.93
C THR A 48 0.16 15.84 8.19
N LEU A 49 0.18 15.90 6.85
CA LEU A 49 1.12 15.11 6.04
C LEU A 49 2.57 15.63 6.09
N ILE A 50 2.80 16.76 6.78
CA ILE A 50 4.14 17.28 7.00
C ILE A 50 4.62 16.76 8.36
N PRO A 51 5.77 16.06 8.43
CA PRO A 51 6.38 15.67 9.70
C PRO A 51 6.73 16.89 10.55
N GLU A 52 6.12 17.02 11.72
CA GLU A 52 6.22 18.20 12.58
C GLU A 52 6.63 17.82 14.00
N GLU A 53 7.43 18.67 14.66
CA GLU A 53 7.83 18.46 16.06
C GLU A 53 6.61 18.55 16.98
N ALA A 54 6.64 17.85 18.13
CA ALA A 54 5.55 17.84 19.11
C ALA A 54 5.07 19.26 19.49
N ARG A 55 5.99 20.22 19.68
CA ARG A 55 5.65 21.63 20.00
C ARG A 55 4.75 22.32 18.97
N VAL A 56 4.85 21.94 17.70
CA VAL A 56 4.07 22.54 16.61
C VAL A 56 2.64 22.00 16.65
N ILE A 57 2.50 20.70 16.91
CA ILE A 57 1.19 20.05 17.07
C ILE A 57 0.54 20.51 18.37
N ALA A 58 1.28 20.54 19.48
CA ALA A 58 0.84 21.01 20.79
C ALA A 58 0.22 22.43 20.71
N ARG A 59 0.93 23.36 20.04
CA ARG A 59 0.42 24.73 19.83
C ARG A 59 -0.90 24.74 19.06
N ARG A 60 -1.04 23.94 18.01
CA ARG A 60 -2.29 23.85 17.23
C ARG A 60 -3.42 23.23 18.03
N ALA A 61 -3.11 22.26 18.87
CA ALA A 61 -4.06 21.55 19.73
C ALA A 61 -4.40 22.30 21.03
N GLY A 62 -3.69 23.40 21.35
CA GLY A 62 -3.86 24.10 22.63
C GLY A 62 -3.40 23.27 23.83
N LEU A 63 -2.48 22.32 23.64
CA LEU A 63 -1.95 21.44 24.68
C LEU A 63 -0.58 21.93 25.17
N GLY A 64 -0.24 21.58 26.41
CA GLY A 64 1.14 21.69 26.92
C GLY A 64 2.08 20.74 26.17
N LEU A 65 3.35 21.14 26.01
CA LEU A 65 4.34 20.38 25.23
C LEU A 65 4.51 18.94 25.73
N GLU A 66 4.74 18.74 27.03
CA GLU A 66 4.96 17.42 27.59
C GLU A 66 3.75 16.50 27.41
N ALA A 67 2.54 17.01 27.69
CA ALA A 67 1.30 16.25 27.49
C ALA A 67 1.06 15.90 26.01
N ALA A 68 1.40 16.80 25.09
CA ALA A 68 1.31 16.51 23.66
C ALA A 68 2.36 15.48 23.22
N LYS A 69 3.59 15.57 23.74
CA LYS A 69 4.66 14.63 23.43
C LYS A 69 4.31 13.22 23.91
N GLU A 70 3.88 13.08 25.16
CA GLU A 70 3.43 11.81 25.74
C GLU A 70 2.32 11.18 24.89
N ARG A 71 1.25 11.95 24.60
CA ARG A 71 0.12 11.44 23.81
C ARG A 71 0.47 11.13 22.36
N LEU A 72 1.36 11.90 21.73
CA LEU A 72 1.83 11.61 20.38
C LEU A 72 2.66 10.32 20.33
N GLU A 73 3.51 10.07 21.33
CA GLU A 73 4.26 8.81 21.43
C GLU A 73 3.32 7.63 21.68
N GLU A 74 2.33 7.75 22.58
CA GLU A 74 1.29 6.72 22.77
C GLU A 74 0.55 6.40 21.46
N MET A 75 0.15 7.43 20.71
CA MET A 75 -0.53 7.25 19.42
C MET A 75 0.39 6.62 18.37
N VAL A 76 1.70 6.89 18.40
CA VAL A 76 2.68 6.18 17.57
C VAL A 76 2.75 4.72 17.97
N ASP A 77 2.89 4.43 19.25
CA ASP A 77 2.99 3.08 19.81
C ASP A 77 1.74 2.24 19.57
N GLN A 78 0.57 2.89 19.44
CA GLN A 78 -0.71 2.25 19.09
C GLN A 78 -0.97 2.18 17.58
N GLY A 79 -0.31 2.98 16.74
CA GLY A 79 -0.40 2.82 15.27
C GLY A 79 -1.39 3.75 14.63
N LEU A 80 -1.69 4.82 15.33
CA LEU A 80 -2.71 5.78 14.97
C LEU A 80 -2.13 6.92 14.12
N ILE A 81 -0.83 7.19 14.28
CA ILE A 81 -0.06 8.19 13.52
C ILE A 81 1.36 7.67 13.21
N LEU A 82 2.08 8.36 12.33
CA LEU A 82 3.46 8.04 11.99
C LEU A 82 4.44 8.93 12.79
N GLY A 83 5.40 8.29 13.44
CA GLY A 83 6.56 8.92 14.08
C GLY A 83 7.83 8.73 13.27
N ILE A 84 8.65 9.78 13.16
CA ILE A 84 9.96 9.78 12.50
C ILE A 84 10.99 10.27 13.52
N TYR A 85 12.07 9.52 13.67
CA TYR A 85 13.09 9.73 14.71
C TYR A 85 14.48 9.91 14.10
N PRO A 86 14.80 11.09 13.53
CA PRO A 86 16.10 11.32 12.93
C PRO A 86 17.20 11.36 14.02
N PRO A 87 18.39 10.78 13.76
CA PRO A 87 19.51 10.83 14.72
C PRO A 87 19.88 12.27 15.11
N GLY A 88 19.99 12.53 16.42
CA GLY A 88 20.41 13.83 16.97
C GLY A 88 19.40 14.97 16.75
N ARG A 89 18.15 14.67 16.40
CA ARG A 89 17.07 15.65 16.24
C ARG A 89 15.83 15.21 17.00
N GLU A 90 14.95 16.17 17.29
CA GLU A 90 13.64 15.90 17.88
C GLU A 90 12.79 14.98 16.98
N ALA A 91 11.94 14.18 17.63
CA ALA A 91 10.95 13.35 16.96
C ALA A 91 9.96 14.21 16.17
N LEU A 92 9.55 13.71 15.01
CA LEU A 92 8.58 14.33 14.13
C LEU A 92 7.36 13.42 13.99
N TYR A 93 6.17 14.01 13.99
CA TYR A 93 4.92 13.29 13.92
C TYR A 93 4.09 13.78 12.74
N MET A 94 3.35 12.88 12.12
CA MET A 94 2.47 13.20 11.00
C MET A 94 1.27 12.26 10.96
N ALA A 95 0.21 12.68 10.28
CA ALA A 95 -0.93 11.81 10.01
C ALA A 95 -0.50 10.62 9.14
N ALA A 96 -0.98 9.43 9.50
CA ALA A 96 -0.83 8.22 8.69
C ALA A 96 -2.01 8.10 7.71
N GLN A 97 -1.77 7.51 6.53
CA GLN A 97 -2.89 7.05 5.70
C GLN A 97 -3.65 5.96 6.44
N TYR A 98 -4.92 5.74 6.10
CA TYR A 98 -5.66 4.64 6.72
C TYR A 98 -5.17 3.27 6.23
N VAL A 99 -5.16 3.05 4.91
CA VAL A 99 -4.57 1.84 4.28
C VAL A 99 -3.19 2.17 3.70
N ILE A 100 -2.28 1.20 3.84
CA ILE A 100 -0.82 1.37 3.84
C ILE A 100 -0.46 2.44 4.87
N GLY A 101 -0.84 2.14 6.12
CA GLY A 101 -0.70 3.00 7.28
C GLY A 101 -1.39 2.39 8.50
N ILE A 102 -2.37 3.10 9.07
CA ILE A 102 -3.03 2.73 10.33
C ILE A 102 -3.44 1.25 10.31
N TRP A 103 -4.11 0.78 9.26
CA TRP A 103 -4.54 -0.62 9.17
C TRP A 103 -3.38 -1.61 9.30
N GLU A 104 -2.35 -1.50 8.47
CA GLU A 104 -1.19 -2.41 8.45
C GLU A 104 -0.37 -2.37 9.75
N TYR A 105 -0.40 -1.26 10.48
CA TYR A 105 0.27 -1.15 11.78
C TYR A 105 -0.38 -2.02 12.85
N HIS A 106 -1.61 -2.51 12.61
CA HIS A 106 -2.34 -3.37 13.52
C HIS A 106 -2.18 -4.88 13.24
N VAL A 107 -1.23 -5.27 12.39
CA VAL A 107 -1.09 -6.67 11.94
C VAL A 107 -0.77 -7.65 13.09
N ASN A 108 -0.24 -7.19 14.22
CA ASN A 108 0.10 -8.03 15.37
C ASN A 108 -0.93 -7.97 16.50
N ASP A 109 -1.96 -7.15 16.37
CA ASP A 109 -2.96 -6.79 17.37
C ASP A 109 -4.38 -6.76 16.78
N LEU A 110 -4.58 -7.50 15.69
CA LEU A 110 -5.91 -7.77 15.15
C LEU A 110 -6.77 -8.51 16.17
N ASP A 111 -8.07 -8.19 16.17
CA ASP A 111 -9.10 -8.94 16.88
C ASP A 111 -10.33 -9.18 15.96
N PRO A 112 -11.20 -10.15 16.29
CA PRO A 112 -12.34 -10.49 15.43
C PRO A 112 -13.31 -9.32 15.18
N GLU A 113 -13.45 -8.39 16.12
CA GLU A 113 -14.34 -7.24 15.97
C GLU A 113 -13.74 -6.24 14.97
N LEU A 114 -12.45 -5.94 15.07
CA LEU A 114 -11.77 -5.04 14.12
C LEU A 114 -11.80 -5.62 12.71
N ILE A 115 -11.56 -6.93 12.58
CA ILE A 115 -11.63 -7.65 11.30
C ILE A 115 -13.05 -7.58 10.72
N ALA A 116 -14.09 -7.79 11.53
CA ALA A 116 -15.48 -7.71 11.06
C ALA A 116 -15.83 -6.30 10.57
N LEU A 117 -15.45 -5.27 11.33
CA LEU A 117 -15.65 -3.87 10.95
C LEU A 117 -14.91 -3.54 9.66
N MET A 118 -13.66 -3.98 9.53
CA MET A 118 -12.87 -3.76 8.32
C MET A 118 -13.45 -4.46 7.11
N ASN A 119 -13.85 -5.72 7.21
CA ASN A 119 -14.47 -6.44 6.09
C ASN A 119 -15.78 -5.80 5.62
N ALA A 120 -16.56 -5.21 6.54
CA ALA A 120 -17.74 -4.41 6.18
C ALA A 120 -17.37 -3.09 5.49
N TYR A 121 -16.21 -2.50 5.82
CA TYR A 121 -15.76 -1.23 5.25
C TYR A 121 -15.02 -1.35 3.90
N ILE A 122 -14.33 -2.47 3.66
CA ILE A 122 -13.50 -2.71 2.46
C ILE A 122 -14.23 -2.37 1.14
N PRO A 123 -15.49 -2.81 0.91
CA PRO A 123 -16.20 -2.46 -0.32
C PRO A 123 -16.26 -0.95 -0.54
N THR A 124 -16.64 -0.17 0.47
CA THR A 124 -16.70 1.29 0.34
C THR A 124 -15.34 1.91 0.09
N LEU A 125 -14.30 1.50 0.82
CA LEU A 125 -12.96 2.06 0.67
C LEU A 125 -12.40 1.86 -0.76
N PHE A 126 -12.62 0.68 -1.33
CA PHE A 126 -12.03 0.30 -2.61
C PHE A 126 -12.93 0.58 -3.83
N GLU A 127 -14.26 0.52 -3.67
CA GLU A 127 -15.24 0.81 -4.75
C GLU A 127 -15.51 2.31 -4.90
N ALA A 128 -15.18 3.15 -3.91
CA ALA A 128 -15.24 4.61 -4.03
C ALA A 128 -14.29 5.20 -5.11
N GLY A 129 -13.57 4.36 -5.85
CA GLY A 129 -12.74 4.76 -6.98
C GLY A 129 -11.51 5.59 -6.59
N ILE A 130 -11.18 5.61 -5.29
CA ILE A 130 -10.14 6.46 -4.69
C ILE A 130 -8.79 6.23 -5.36
N TRP A 131 -8.47 4.97 -5.66
CA TRP A 131 -7.20 4.58 -6.27
C TRP A 131 -7.29 4.33 -7.78
N GLN A 132 -8.47 4.44 -8.39
CA GLN A 132 -8.66 4.14 -9.82
C GLN A 132 -7.94 5.16 -10.71
N LYS A 133 -8.06 6.45 -10.38
CA LYS A 133 -7.44 7.55 -11.13
C LYS A 133 -5.94 7.69 -10.86
N ALA A 134 -5.53 7.44 -9.62
CA ALA A 134 -4.13 7.50 -9.20
C ALA A 134 -3.90 6.42 -8.13
N PRO A 135 -3.28 5.28 -8.50
CA PRO A 135 -3.19 4.15 -7.60
C PRO A 135 -2.05 4.33 -6.58
N GLN A 136 -2.28 3.84 -5.35
CA GLN A 136 -1.29 3.84 -4.27
C GLN A 136 -0.27 2.70 -4.41
N LEU A 137 -0.67 1.60 -5.04
CA LEU A 137 0.17 0.45 -5.37
C LEU A 137 0.29 0.30 -6.88
N ARG A 138 1.38 -0.29 -7.33
CA ARG A 138 1.58 -0.69 -8.73
C ARG A 138 1.93 -2.15 -8.81
N THR A 139 1.77 -2.76 -9.98
CA THR A 139 2.16 -4.14 -10.23
C THR A 139 3.51 -4.14 -10.95
N ILE A 140 4.43 -4.99 -10.51
CA ILE A 140 5.69 -5.23 -11.20
C ILE A 140 5.83 -6.71 -11.58
N PRO A 141 6.57 -7.03 -12.65
CA PRO A 141 6.91 -8.40 -12.98
C PRO A 141 7.61 -9.15 -11.84
N VAL A 142 7.32 -10.45 -11.72
CA VAL A 142 8.16 -11.37 -10.95
C VAL A 142 9.50 -11.59 -11.66
N GLY A 143 10.58 -11.79 -10.89
CA GLY A 143 11.96 -11.65 -11.37
C GLY A 143 12.35 -12.54 -12.57
N LYS A 144 11.75 -13.73 -12.72
CA LYS A 144 12.04 -14.65 -13.83
C LYS A 144 11.38 -14.26 -15.17
N SER A 145 10.47 -13.31 -15.16
CA SER A 145 9.60 -13.00 -16.31
C SER A 145 10.10 -11.85 -17.18
N ILE A 146 11.34 -11.43 -16.93
CA ILE A 146 11.99 -10.29 -17.56
C ILE A 146 12.97 -10.81 -18.62
N GLU A 147 12.68 -10.57 -19.89
CA GLU A 147 13.62 -10.90 -20.97
C GLU A 147 14.70 -9.82 -21.15
N ALA A 148 15.95 -10.24 -21.36
CA ALA A 148 17.11 -9.36 -21.52
C ALA A 148 17.02 -8.36 -22.69
N LYS A 149 16.08 -8.56 -23.63
CA LYS A 149 15.88 -7.67 -24.79
C LYS A 149 15.05 -6.43 -24.46
N GLN A 150 14.41 -6.37 -23.29
CA GLN A 150 13.56 -5.24 -22.91
C GLN A 150 14.33 -4.20 -22.12
N HIS A 151 14.15 -2.92 -22.46
CA HIS A 151 14.63 -1.82 -21.63
C HIS A 151 13.78 -1.76 -20.36
N ILE A 152 14.32 -2.28 -19.26
CA ILE A 152 13.64 -2.34 -17.96
C ILE A 152 14.26 -1.33 -17.03
N MET A 153 13.41 -0.52 -16.41
CA MET A 153 13.84 0.47 -15.46
C MET A 153 14.13 -0.20 -14.12
N PRO A 154 15.17 0.20 -13.36
CA PRO A 154 15.51 -0.45 -12.09
C PRO A 154 14.35 -0.49 -11.08
N TYR A 155 13.44 0.49 -11.14
CA TYR A 155 12.26 0.51 -10.26
C TYR A 155 11.16 -0.48 -10.68
N GLU A 156 11.22 -1.07 -11.87
CA GLU A 156 10.28 -2.09 -12.34
C GLU A 156 10.72 -3.51 -11.97
N GLU A 157 11.95 -3.67 -11.48
CA GLU A 157 12.54 -4.96 -11.14
C GLU A 157 12.63 -5.12 -9.62
N ALA A 158 11.99 -6.17 -9.10
CA ALA A 158 11.91 -6.39 -7.66
C ALA A 158 13.30 -6.56 -7.02
N GLU A 159 14.24 -7.24 -7.69
CA GLU A 159 15.61 -7.40 -7.18
C GLU A 159 16.34 -6.07 -7.02
N ASN A 160 16.24 -5.19 -8.01
CA ASN A 160 16.85 -3.87 -7.94
C ASN A 160 16.20 -2.99 -6.85
N LEU A 161 14.89 -3.12 -6.65
CA LEU A 161 14.22 -2.50 -5.52
C LEU A 161 14.80 -2.99 -4.20
N ILE A 162 15.03 -4.30 -4.01
CA ILE A 162 15.65 -4.85 -2.79
C ILE A 162 17.11 -4.39 -2.62
N ARG A 163 17.94 -4.52 -3.67
CA ARG A 163 19.36 -4.20 -3.63
C ARG A 163 19.64 -2.73 -3.35
N SER A 164 18.71 -1.85 -3.68
CA SER A 164 18.81 -0.40 -3.39
C SER A 164 18.45 -0.01 -1.95
N GLN A 165 17.99 -0.95 -1.10
CA GLN A 165 17.60 -0.65 0.27
C GLN A 165 18.76 -0.83 1.24
N SER A 166 18.94 0.16 2.11
CA SER A 166 19.90 0.10 3.24
C SER A 166 19.34 -0.62 4.46
N LYS A 167 18.02 -0.75 4.55
CA LYS A 167 17.32 -1.39 5.65
C LYS A 167 16.02 -2.01 5.17
N ILE A 168 15.81 -3.28 5.50
CA ILE A 168 14.64 -4.05 5.09
C ILE A 168 14.04 -4.67 6.34
N LEU A 169 12.72 -4.50 6.49
CA LEU A 169 11.94 -5.30 7.41
C LEU A 169 10.96 -6.16 6.64
N VAL A 170 10.68 -7.34 7.17
CA VAL A 170 9.53 -8.14 6.78
C VAL A 170 8.52 -8.15 7.91
N ALA A 171 7.25 -8.04 7.54
CA ALA A 171 6.11 -8.22 8.42
C ALA A 171 5.15 -9.25 7.83
N PRO A 172 4.29 -9.84 8.67
CA PRO A 172 3.17 -10.64 8.21
C PRO A 172 2.25 -9.85 7.28
N CYS A 173 1.66 -10.52 6.30
CA CYS A 173 0.66 -9.92 5.43
C CYS A 173 -0.66 -9.77 6.18
N ILE A 174 -1.03 -8.52 6.53
CA ILE A 174 -2.26 -8.26 7.29
C ILE A 174 -3.52 -8.86 6.65
N CYS A 175 -3.66 -8.74 5.32
CA CYS A 175 -4.80 -9.30 4.58
C CYS A 175 -4.90 -10.82 4.72
N ARG A 176 -3.76 -11.52 4.77
CA ARG A 176 -3.76 -12.98 4.91
C ARG A 176 -4.02 -13.38 6.35
N ARG A 177 -3.43 -12.65 7.29
CA ARG A 177 -3.63 -12.86 8.72
C ARG A 177 -5.09 -12.67 9.12
N GLU A 178 -5.72 -11.56 8.73
CA GLU A 178 -7.14 -11.32 9.05
C GLU A 178 -8.03 -12.45 8.52
N HIS A 179 -7.79 -12.88 7.28
CA HIS A 179 -8.52 -13.96 6.63
C HIS A 179 -8.31 -15.30 7.37
N ALA A 180 -7.08 -15.62 7.78
CA ALA A 180 -6.77 -16.81 8.56
C ALA A 180 -7.50 -16.82 9.91
N MET A 181 -7.54 -15.67 10.60
CA MET A 181 -8.21 -15.53 11.90
C MET A 181 -9.73 -15.75 11.85
N VAL A 182 -10.37 -15.56 10.69
CA VAL A 182 -11.81 -15.80 10.48
C VAL A 182 -12.10 -17.07 9.67
N GLY A 183 -11.13 -17.97 9.51
CA GLY A 183 -11.31 -19.24 8.81
C GLY A 183 -11.41 -19.14 7.28
N GLN A 184 -10.98 -18.01 6.70
CA GLN A 184 -10.95 -17.74 5.25
C GLN A 184 -9.52 -17.56 4.71
N GLY A 185 -8.53 -18.07 5.45
CA GLY A 185 -7.11 -18.00 5.11
C GLY A 185 -6.74 -18.82 3.87
N CYS A 186 -5.48 -18.70 3.46
CA CYS A 186 -4.86 -19.57 2.45
C CYS A 186 -3.48 -20.01 2.92
N ASP A 187 -2.94 -21.05 2.28
CA ASP A 187 -1.67 -21.68 2.69
C ASP A 187 -0.43 -20.94 2.18
N LYS A 188 -0.59 -19.72 1.63
CA LYS A 188 0.53 -18.96 1.08
C LYS A 188 1.42 -18.39 2.21
N PRO A 189 2.73 -18.16 1.98
CA PRO A 189 3.69 -17.71 3.03
C PRO A 189 3.38 -16.37 3.71
N GLU A 190 3.16 -16.32 5.02
CA GLU A 190 2.63 -15.11 5.68
C GLU A 190 3.60 -13.91 5.70
N GLU A 191 4.90 -14.14 5.90
CA GLU A 191 5.94 -13.09 5.95
C GLU A 191 6.31 -12.58 4.55
N THR A 192 5.41 -11.80 3.95
CA THR A 192 5.58 -11.29 2.58
C THR A 192 5.25 -9.81 2.42
N CYS A 193 5.24 -9.04 3.51
CA CYS A 193 5.14 -7.58 3.50
C CYS A 193 6.53 -6.99 3.76
N LEU A 194 7.23 -6.60 2.69
CA LEU A 194 8.55 -5.98 2.80
C LEU A 194 8.39 -4.46 2.99
N VAL A 195 9.14 -3.87 3.90
CA VAL A 195 9.03 -2.46 4.27
C VAL A 195 10.42 -1.81 4.25
N PHE A 196 10.46 -0.59 3.73
CA PHE A 196 11.69 0.14 3.42
C PHE A 196 11.65 1.58 3.96
N GLY A 197 12.82 2.24 3.93
CA GLY A 197 12.93 3.67 4.25
C GLY A 197 12.37 4.01 5.64
N ALA A 198 11.61 5.11 5.75
CA ALA A 198 11.01 5.53 7.01
C ALA A 198 10.05 4.48 7.62
N GLY A 199 9.37 3.69 6.77
CA GLY A 199 8.50 2.62 7.22
C GLY A 199 9.26 1.50 7.94
N ALA A 200 10.46 1.16 7.46
CA ALA A 200 11.31 0.14 8.09
C ALA A 200 11.68 0.52 9.54
N TYR A 201 12.11 1.76 9.76
CA TYR A 201 12.42 2.26 11.11
C TYR A 201 11.18 2.30 12.01
N TYR A 202 10.03 2.70 11.46
CA TYR A 202 8.77 2.70 12.19
C TYR A 202 8.38 1.29 12.62
N TYR A 203 8.40 0.32 11.69
CA TYR A 203 8.08 -1.09 11.97
C TYR A 203 9.01 -1.69 13.01
N GLN A 204 10.32 -1.38 12.94
CA GLN A 204 11.29 -1.88 13.91
C GLN A 204 11.01 -1.32 15.30
N ARG A 205 10.79 0.00 15.43
CA ARG A 205 10.49 0.64 16.72
C ARG A 205 9.26 0.02 17.36
N ARG A 206 8.24 -0.21 16.55
CA ARG A 206 6.94 -0.75 16.96
C ARG A 206 6.92 -2.26 17.19
N GLY A 207 7.97 -2.99 16.83
CA GLY A 207 7.97 -4.45 16.85
C GLY A 207 6.94 -5.07 15.90
N VAL A 208 6.59 -4.37 14.82
CA VAL A 208 5.58 -4.86 13.84
C VAL A 208 6.19 -5.91 12.91
N GLY A 209 7.47 -5.74 12.56
CA GLY A 209 8.22 -6.66 11.71
C GLY A 209 9.63 -6.89 12.23
N ARG A 210 10.31 -7.84 11.60
CA ARG A 210 11.72 -8.17 11.90
C ARG A 210 12.64 -7.68 10.79
N GLU A 211 13.83 -7.26 11.17
CA GLU A 211 14.88 -6.87 10.22
C GLU A 211 15.43 -8.10 9.52
N ILE A 212 15.68 -7.96 8.21
CA ILE A 212 16.22 -9.01 7.35
C ILE A 212 17.28 -8.41 6.42
N ASP A 213 18.17 -9.25 5.91
CA ASP A 213 19.13 -8.86 4.91
C ASP A 213 18.55 -8.95 3.48
N GLN A 214 19.37 -8.57 2.49
CA GLN A 214 18.96 -8.61 1.08
C GLN A 214 18.80 -10.04 0.56
N GLU A 215 19.57 -11.01 1.06
CA GLU A 215 19.51 -12.41 0.61
C GLU A 215 18.19 -13.04 1.04
N GLU A 216 17.79 -12.83 2.29
CA GLU A 216 16.50 -13.29 2.82
C GLU A 216 15.34 -12.59 2.09
N ALA A 217 15.44 -11.29 1.81
CA ALA A 217 14.41 -10.57 1.05
C ALA A 217 14.23 -11.14 -0.37
N LEU A 218 15.33 -11.47 -1.06
CA LEU A 218 15.29 -12.13 -2.37
C LEU A 218 14.69 -13.54 -2.27
N ALA A 219 15.03 -14.30 -1.23
CA ALA A 219 14.44 -15.61 -0.98
C ALA A 219 12.92 -15.53 -0.72
N ILE A 220 12.44 -14.49 -0.05
CA ILE A 220 11.01 -14.23 0.13
C ILE A 220 10.34 -13.95 -1.23
N LEU A 221 10.96 -13.15 -2.10
CA LEU A 221 10.42 -12.89 -3.44
C LEU A 221 10.36 -14.16 -4.30
N GLN A 222 11.35 -15.04 -4.19
CA GLN A 222 11.33 -16.34 -4.86
C GLN A 222 10.18 -17.22 -4.35
N LYS A 223 10.03 -17.37 -3.02
CA LYS A 223 8.91 -18.12 -2.42
C LYS A 223 7.56 -17.51 -2.79
N ALA A 224 7.50 -16.19 -2.95
CA ALA A 224 6.30 -15.51 -3.39
C ALA A 224 5.92 -15.87 -4.83
N ASP A 225 6.87 -15.89 -5.76
CA ASP A 225 6.66 -16.35 -7.14
C ASP A 225 6.20 -17.82 -7.18
N GLU A 226 6.88 -18.70 -6.44
CA GLU A 226 6.50 -20.12 -6.31
C GLU A 226 5.07 -20.30 -5.77
N ALA A 227 4.64 -19.45 -4.85
CA ALA A 227 3.28 -19.43 -4.28
C ALA A 227 2.25 -18.65 -5.13
N GLY A 228 2.63 -18.15 -6.31
CA GLY A 228 1.74 -17.39 -7.19
C GLY A 228 1.28 -16.07 -6.56
N LEU A 229 2.21 -15.30 -5.99
CA LEU A 229 1.96 -13.98 -5.40
C LEU A 229 2.38 -12.85 -6.35
N VAL A 230 1.48 -11.89 -6.55
CA VAL A 230 1.74 -10.69 -7.35
C VAL A 230 2.53 -9.69 -6.53
N LEU A 231 3.61 -9.16 -7.10
CA LEU A 231 4.44 -8.14 -6.44
C LEU A 231 3.81 -6.76 -6.61
N GLN A 232 3.52 -6.10 -5.49
CA GLN A 232 2.87 -4.81 -5.43
C GLN A 232 3.63 -3.81 -4.55
N PRO A 233 4.65 -3.12 -5.07
CA PRO A 233 5.24 -1.98 -4.37
C PRO A 233 4.30 -0.78 -4.32
N SER A 234 4.56 0.13 -3.39
CA SER A 234 4.06 1.51 -3.48
C SER A 234 4.29 2.06 -4.88
N ASN A 235 3.33 2.83 -5.41
CA ASN A 235 3.39 3.42 -6.75
C ASN A 235 4.38 4.61 -6.80
N ALA A 236 5.66 4.30 -6.62
CA ALA A 236 6.77 5.21 -6.66
C ALA A 236 8.04 4.48 -7.15
N GLN A 237 8.96 5.23 -7.74
CA GLN A 237 10.29 4.72 -8.12
C GLN A 237 11.14 4.41 -6.86
N LYS A 238 10.89 5.14 -5.77
CA LYS A 238 11.44 4.88 -4.42
C LYS A 238 10.28 4.46 -3.50
N PRO A 239 9.88 3.19 -3.50
CA PRO A 239 8.76 2.71 -2.70
C PRO A 239 9.14 2.63 -1.21
N ILE A 240 8.12 2.63 -0.34
CA ILE A 240 8.29 2.41 1.11
C ILE A 240 7.88 1.01 1.54
N ASN A 241 7.28 0.23 0.64
CA ASN A 241 6.91 -1.15 0.85
C ASN A 241 6.86 -1.92 -0.48
N LEU A 242 6.87 -3.25 -0.37
CA LEU A 242 6.56 -4.20 -1.43
C LEU A 242 5.74 -5.34 -0.82
N CYS A 243 4.47 -5.42 -1.22
CA CYS A 243 3.57 -6.48 -0.81
C CYS A 243 3.61 -7.63 -1.81
N CYS A 244 3.68 -8.88 -1.34
CA CYS A 244 3.43 -10.05 -2.20
C CYS A 244 2.00 -10.55 -1.98
N CYS A 245 1.13 -10.27 -2.93
CA CYS A 245 -0.31 -10.34 -2.77
C CYS A 245 -0.93 -11.54 -3.50
N CYS A 246 -2.00 -12.08 -2.93
CA CYS A 246 -2.80 -13.15 -3.52
C CYS A 246 -4.20 -12.66 -3.86
N GLY A 247 -4.81 -13.20 -4.91
CA GLY A 247 -6.17 -12.86 -5.32
C GLY A 247 -7.26 -13.34 -4.35
N CYS A 248 -6.93 -14.22 -3.39
CA CYS A 248 -7.89 -14.74 -2.41
C CYS A 248 -8.01 -13.88 -1.14
N CYS A 249 -6.90 -13.32 -0.63
CA CYS A 249 -6.91 -12.52 0.62
C CYS A 249 -6.68 -11.03 0.39
N CYS A 250 -5.84 -10.63 -0.58
CA CYS A 250 -5.51 -9.21 -0.76
C CYS A 250 -6.73 -8.43 -1.21
N GLN A 251 -7.23 -7.53 -0.36
CA GLN A 251 -8.42 -6.73 -0.66
C GLN A 251 -8.23 -5.85 -1.90
N VAL A 252 -7.01 -5.36 -2.17
CA VAL A 252 -6.68 -4.61 -3.38
C VAL A 252 -6.85 -5.47 -4.64
N LEU A 253 -6.27 -6.68 -4.66
CA LEU A 253 -6.38 -7.56 -5.82
C LEU A 253 -7.79 -8.11 -5.99
N LYS A 254 -8.51 -8.42 -4.90
CA LYS A 254 -9.91 -8.84 -4.95
C LYS A 254 -10.77 -7.76 -5.61
N THR A 255 -10.57 -6.49 -5.25
CA THR A 255 -11.27 -5.37 -5.89
C THR A 255 -10.91 -5.27 -7.37
N LEU A 256 -9.61 -5.30 -7.72
CA LEU A 256 -9.20 -5.26 -9.13
C LEU A 256 -9.85 -6.40 -9.91
N LYS A 257 -9.78 -7.64 -9.41
CA LYS A 257 -10.34 -8.83 -10.07
C LYS A 257 -11.83 -8.72 -10.38
N ARG A 258 -12.61 -8.01 -9.55
CA ARG A 258 -14.05 -7.78 -9.75
C ARG A 258 -14.38 -6.79 -10.87
N GLN A 259 -13.39 -6.00 -11.31
CA GLN A 259 -13.60 -5.04 -12.38
C GLN A 259 -13.63 -5.78 -13.72
N PRO A 260 -14.41 -5.28 -14.71
CA PRO A 260 -14.44 -5.88 -16.04
C PRO A 260 -13.08 -5.72 -16.74
N ARG A 261 -12.39 -4.59 -16.53
CA ARG A 261 -11.13 -4.23 -17.20
C ARG A 261 -10.04 -3.82 -16.19
N PRO A 262 -9.56 -4.73 -15.32
CA PRO A 262 -8.58 -4.37 -14.28
C PRO A 262 -7.24 -3.87 -14.82
N ALA A 263 -6.88 -4.20 -16.07
CA ALA A 263 -5.66 -3.72 -16.71
C ALA A 263 -5.62 -2.18 -16.83
N GLU A 264 -6.78 -1.52 -16.97
CA GLU A 264 -6.87 -0.05 -17.03
C GLU A 264 -6.62 0.59 -15.66
N LEU A 265 -6.85 -0.14 -14.57
CA LEU A 265 -6.72 0.35 -13.20
C LEU A 265 -5.32 0.05 -12.64
N ALA A 266 -4.80 -1.15 -12.91
CA ALA A 266 -3.46 -1.54 -12.49
C ALA A 266 -2.39 -0.61 -13.12
N ALA A 267 -1.51 -0.07 -12.28
CA ALA A 267 -0.31 0.59 -12.77
C ALA A 267 0.74 -0.49 -13.06
N SER A 268 0.85 -0.90 -14.33
CA SER A 268 1.96 -1.73 -14.83
C SER A 268 2.30 -1.31 -16.26
N PRO A 269 3.58 -1.08 -16.58
CA PRO A 269 4.01 -0.80 -17.94
C PRO A 269 4.15 -2.07 -18.79
N PHE A 270 3.83 -3.24 -18.25
CA PHE A 270 3.93 -4.52 -18.95
C PHE A 270 2.56 -5.16 -19.17
N VAL A 271 2.49 -6.00 -20.19
CA VAL A 271 1.39 -6.91 -20.50
C VAL A 271 2.01 -8.27 -20.89
N ALA A 272 1.29 -9.37 -20.68
CA ALA A 272 1.75 -10.65 -21.18
C ALA A 272 1.54 -10.73 -22.71
N ALA A 273 2.34 -11.56 -23.38
CA ALA A 273 2.12 -11.99 -24.75
C ALA A 273 2.22 -13.52 -24.81
N ALA A 274 1.53 -14.11 -25.77
CA ALA A 274 1.50 -15.55 -25.96
C ALA A 274 1.97 -15.91 -27.36
N ASP A 275 2.78 -16.97 -27.45
CA ASP A 275 3.17 -17.63 -28.69
C ASP A 275 2.38 -18.95 -28.81
N PRO A 276 1.35 -19.03 -29.67
CA PRO A 276 0.56 -20.24 -29.84
C PRO A 276 1.37 -21.42 -30.39
N ASP A 277 2.44 -21.18 -31.15
CA ASP A 277 3.22 -22.25 -31.78
C ASP A 277 4.05 -23.02 -30.73
N GLU A 278 4.59 -22.31 -29.74
CA GLU A 278 5.31 -22.88 -28.60
C GLU A 278 4.38 -23.40 -27.48
N CYS A 279 3.08 -23.07 -27.55
CA CYS A 279 2.12 -23.45 -26.52
C CYS A 279 1.76 -24.94 -26.60
N ILE A 280 1.97 -25.67 -25.50
CA ILE A 280 1.67 -27.11 -25.39
C ILE A 280 0.33 -27.41 -24.70
N GLY A 281 -0.51 -26.40 -24.44
CA GLY A 281 -1.86 -26.59 -23.86
C GLY A 281 -1.92 -27.14 -22.43
N CYS A 282 -0.85 -27.02 -21.65
CA CYS A 282 -0.80 -27.63 -20.30
C CYS A 282 -1.67 -26.94 -19.23
N GLY A 283 -2.19 -25.74 -19.48
CA GLY A 283 -3.09 -25.02 -18.57
C GLY A 283 -2.47 -24.40 -17.30
N VAL A 284 -1.21 -24.71 -16.94
CA VAL A 284 -0.57 -24.25 -15.68
C VAL A 284 -0.61 -22.73 -15.48
N CYS A 285 -0.53 -21.96 -16.56
CA CYS A 285 -0.58 -20.50 -16.50
C CYS A 285 -1.96 -19.95 -16.08
N LEU A 286 -3.05 -20.67 -16.36
CA LEU A 286 -4.42 -20.31 -15.97
C LEU A 286 -4.53 -20.29 -14.44
N ASP A 287 -4.05 -21.34 -13.78
CA ASP A 287 -4.07 -21.47 -12.30
C ASP A 287 -3.26 -20.38 -11.60
N ARG A 288 -2.18 -19.92 -12.23
CA ARG A 288 -1.33 -18.86 -11.67
C ARG A 288 -1.91 -17.47 -11.85
N CYS A 289 -2.77 -17.27 -12.85
CA CYS A 289 -3.30 -15.95 -13.19
C CYS A 289 -4.33 -15.48 -12.17
N GLN A 290 -3.91 -14.60 -11.26
CA GLN A 290 -4.78 -14.06 -10.20
C GLN A 290 -5.96 -13.22 -10.74
N MET A 291 -5.90 -12.80 -12.00
CA MET A 291 -6.91 -11.98 -12.67
C MET A 291 -7.74 -12.76 -13.69
N GLU A 292 -7.57 -14.08 -13.82
CA GLU A 292 -8.29 -14.90 -14.81
C GLU A 292 -8.21 -14.29 -16.23
N ALA A 293 -7.01 -13.83 -16.60
CA ALA A 293 -6.74 -13.22 -17.90
C ALA A 293 -6.38 -14.25 -18.99
N LEU A 294 -6.28 -15.53 -18.64
CA LEU A 294 -5.86 -16.60 -19.55
C LEU A 294 -6.96 -17.64 -19.65
N SER A 295 -7.18 -18.14 -20.86
CA SER A 295 -8.04 -19.29 -21.18
C SER A 295 -7.34 -20.18 -22.22
N LEU A 296 -7.93 -21.33 -22.52
CA LEU A 296 -7.54 -22.15 -23.68
C LEU A 296 -8.62 -22.00 -24.76
N ASP A 297 -8.21 -21.95 -26.03
CA ASP A 297 -9.12 -22.07 -27.17
C ASP A 297 -9.41 -23.55 -27.51
N ASP A 298 -10.14 -23.77 -28.61
CA ASP A 298 -10.53 -25.10 -29.07
C ASP A 298 -9.35 -25.97 -29.54
N GLU A 299 -8.16 -25.38 -29.73
CA GLU A 299 -6.92 -26.07 -30.10
C GLU A 299 -5.97 -26.25 -28.90
N ASP A 300 -6.48 -26.07 -27.69
CA ASP A 300 -5.72 -26.06 -26.43
C ASP A 300 -4.58 -25.02 -26.43
N LYS A 301 -4.73 -23.92 -27.17
CA LYS A 301 -3.75 -22.82 -27.19
C LYS A 301 -4.16 -21.73 -26.23
N VAL A 302 -3.16 -21.12 -25.58
CA VAL A 302 -3.44 -20.09 -24.59
C VAL A 302 -3.92 -18.81 -25.26
N VAL A 303 -5.07 -18.30 -24.81
CA VAL A 303 -5.63 -17.02 -25.22
C VAL A 303 -5.55 -16.06 -24.05
N LEU A 304 -5.09 -14.83 -24.33
CA LEU A 304 -4.92 -13.78 -23.33
C LEU A 304 -5.98 -12.69 -23.50
N ASP A 305 -6.72 -12.41 -22.43
CA ASP A 305 -7.55 -11.23 -22.28
C ASP A 305 -6.69 -10.04 -21.78
N LEU A 306 -6.40 -9.13 -22.70
CA LEU A 306 -5.59 -7.94 -22.44
C LEU A 306 -6.27 -6.96 -21.47
N ASP A 307 -7.59 -6.94 -21.38
CA ASP A 307 -8.32 -6.08 -20.44
C ASP A 307 -8.21 -6.58 -19.00
N ARG A 308 -7.88 -7.87 -18.82
CA ARG A 308 -7.68 -8.50 -17.51
C ARG A 308 -6.22 -8.58 -17.08
N CYS A 309 -5.28 -8.53 -18.03
CA CYS A 309 -3.86 -8.70 -17.75
C CYS A 309 -3.23 -7.48 -17.04
N ILE A 310 -2.83 -7.67 -15.78
CA ILE A 310 -2.16 -6.63 -14.97
C ILE A 310 -0.62 -6.63 -15.10
N GLY A 311 -0.05 -7.46 -15.99
CA GLY A 311 1.39 -7.50 -16.26
C GLY A 311 2.26 -7.96 -15.09
N CYS A 312 1.79 -8.93 -14.29
CA CYS A 312 2.54 -9.46 -13.14
C CYS A 312 3.60 -10.52 -13.50
N GLY A 313 3.48 -11.16 -14.66
CA GLY A 313 4.46 -12.15 -15.13
C GLY A 313 4.40 -13.52 -14.47
N LEU A 314 3.48 -13.82 -13.55
CA LEU A 314 3.36 -15.14 -12.91
C LEU A 314 3.12 -16.30 -13.90
N CYS A 315 2.47 -16.01 -15.02
CA CYS A 315 2.23 -16.97 -16.09
C CYS A 315 3.52 -17.28 -16.89
N VAL A 316 4.40 -16.30 -17.03
CA VAL A 316 5.69 -16.41 -17.72
C VAL A 316 6.68 -17.23 -16.89
N SER A 317 6.80 -16.93 -15.58
CA SER A 317 7.72 -17.63 -14.67
C SER A 317 7.41 -19.12 -14.51
N THR A 318 6.20 -19.56 -14.88
CA THR A 318 5.76 -20.95 -14.76
C THR A 318 5.62 -21.70 -16.08
N CYS A 319 5.68 -21.03 -17.23
CA CYS A 319 5.38 -21.66 -18.52
C CYS A 319 6.50 -22.65 -18.88
N PRO A 320 6.25 -23.97 -18.94
CA PRO A 320 7.31 -24.94 -19.15
C PRO A 320 7.84 -24.94 -20.59
N SER A 321 7.02 -24.54 -21.57
CA SER A 321 7.43 -24.46 -22.98
C SER A 321 7.98 -23.10 -23.37
N GLY A 322 7.90 -22.09 -22.49
CA GLY A 322 8.33 -20.73 -22.82
C GLY A 322 7.37 -19.96 -23.75
N ALA A 323 6.15 -20.46 -23.95
CA ALA A 323 5.12 -19.86 -24.81
C ALA A 323 4.55 -18.51 -24.34
N LEU A 324 5.00 -18.00 -23.19
CA LEU A 324 4.51 -16.75 -22.62
C LEU A 324 5.69 -15.84 -22.32
N SER A 325 5.58 -14.58 -22.70
CA SER A 325 6.55 -13.52 -22.43
C SER A 325 5.85 -12.30 -21.83
N LEU A 326 6.62 -11.36 -21.30
CA LEU A 326 6.11 -10.03 -20.99
C LEU A 326 6.55 -9.07 -22.07
N GLU A 327 5.67 -8.15 -22.44
CA GLU A 327 5.93 -7.05 -23.37
C GLU A 327 5.71 -5.72 -22.68
N ARG A 328 6.57 -4.75 -22.99
CA ARG A 328 6.34 -3.36 -22.57
C ARG A 328 5.22 -2.76 -23.41
N LYS A 329 4.23 -2.19 -22.75
CA LYS A 329 3.12 -1.44 -23.38
C LYS A 329 3.65 -0.24 -24.16
N PRO A 330 2.96 0.22 -25.21
CA PRO A 330 3.23 1.52 -25.84
C PRO A 330 3.30 2.68 -24.83
N GLU A 331 4.12 3.69 -25.08
CA GLU A 331 4.38 4.78 -24.11
C GLU A 331 3.10 5.51 -23.65
N ASP A 332 2.13 5.70 -24.55
CA ASP A 332 0.84 6.33 -24.28
C ASP A 332 -0.11 5.46 -23.42
N ALA A 333 0.13 4.15 -23.39
CA ALA A 333 -0.57 3.19 -22.53
C ALA A 333 0.14 2.98 -21.17
N GLN A 334 1.30 3.59 -20.95
CA GLN A 334 2.04 3.48 -19.69
C GLN A 334 1.64 4.59 -18.71
N LYS A 335 1.35 4.22 -17.46
CA LYS A 335 1.14 5.19 -16.38
C LYS A 335 2.48 5.68 -15.84
N ARG A 336 2.64 7.01 -15.70
CA ARG A 336 3.81 7.59 -15.03
C ARG A 336 3.95 7.03 -13.62
N VAL A 337 5.15 6.55 -13.28
CA VAL A 337 5.52 6.19 -11.91
C VAL A 337 6.14 7.41 -11.21
N PRO A 338 5.53 7.95 -10.14
CA PRO A 338 6.07 9.06 -9.36
C PRO A 338 7.50 8.81 -8.86
N GLY A 339 8.35 9.85 -8.77
CA GLY A 339 9.75 9.67 -8.37
C GLY A 339 9.94 9.18 -6.93
N ASN A 340 8.96 9.45 -6.06
CA ASN A 340 8.96 9.09 -4.63
C ASN A 340 7.52 9.10 -4.08
N VAL A 341 7.35 8.60 -2.86
CA VAL A 341 6.04 8.51 -2.18
C VAL A 341 5.37 9.88 -1.98
N LYS A 342 6.14 10.96 -1.79
CA LYS A 342 5.56 12.30 -1.66
C LYS A 342 4.89 12.74 -2.98
N GLU A 343 5.55 12.51 -4.13
CA GLU A 343 4.95 12.76 -5.43
C GLU A 343 3.73 11.87 -5.69
N MET A 344 3.78 10.60 -5.30
CA MET A 344 2.63 9.69 -5.38
C MET A 344 1.43 10.23 -4.60
N TYR A 345 1.63 10.64 -3.35
CA TYR A 345 0.58 11.26 -2.53
C TYR A 345 0.04 12.56 -3.13
N LEU A 346 0.89 13.37 -3.77
CA LEU A 346 0.43 14.56 -4.49
C LEU A 346 -0.47 14.21 -5.67
N ASP A 347 -0.09 13.21 -6.46
CA ASP A 347 -0.88 12.79 -7.63
C ASP A 347 -2.21 12.15 -7.20
N MET A 348 -2.22 11.35 -6.15
CA MET A 348 -3.43 10.83 -5.51
C MET A 348 -4.35 11.96 -5.02
N ALA A 349 -3.82 12.93 -4.28
CA ALA A 349 -4.64 14.01 -3.73
C ALA A 349 -5.19 14.96 -4.81
N LYS A 350 -4.45 15.16 -5.92
CA LYS A 350 -4.96 15.87 -7.11
C LYS A 350 -6.08 15.09 -7.79
N ALA A 351 -5.91 13.78 -7.99
CA ALA A 351 -6.90 12.92 -8.63
C ALA A 351 -8.23 12.88 -7.87
N ARG A 352 -8.16 13.03 -6.54
CA ARG A 352 -9.33 13.12 -5.65
C ARG A 352 -9.86 14.54 -5.44
N GLY A 353 -9.17 15.57 -5.91
CA GLY A 353 -9.53 16.97 -5.64
C GLY A 353 -9.38 17.40 -4.18
N THR A 354 -8.77 16.59 -3.31
CA THR A 354 -8.64 16.87 -1.87
C THR A 354 -7.51 17.86 -1.60
N MET A 355 -6.37 17.76 -2.32
CA MET A 355 -5.25 18.71 -2.24
C MET A 355 -4.61 19.02 -3.59
N GLY A 356 -4.86 20.23 -4.11
CA GLY A 356 -4.12 20.82 -5.23
C GLY A 356 -2.82 21.50 -4.78
N GLY A 357 -1.99 21.93 -5.75
CA GLY A 357 -0.70 22.59 -5.49
C GLY A 357 -0.80 23.80 -4.54
N GLY A 358 -1.88 24.59 -4.64
CA GLY A 358 -2.13 25.73 -3.74
C GLY A 358 -2.40 25.33 -2.28
N LYS A 359 -3.21 24.29 -2.04
CA LYS A 359 -3.48 23.77 -0.68
C LYS A 359 -2.19 23.21 -0.04
N MET A 360 -1.35 22.51 -0.82
CA MET A 360 -0.06 22.00 -0.34
C MET A 360 0.93 23.13 -0.02
N ALA A 361 1.02 24.16 -0.88
CA ALA A 361 1.84 25.33 -0.61
C ALA A 361 1.38 26.05 0.67
N MET A 362 0.06 26.20 0.84
CA MET A 362 -0.53 26.79 2.04
C MET A 362 -0.25 25.94 3.29
N MET A 363 -0.36 24.61 3.22
CA MET A 363 -0.01 23.71 4.32
C MET A 363 1.48 23.83 4.70
N GLY A 364 2.37 23.91 3.71
CA GLY A 364 3.79 24.14 3.92
C GLY A 364 4.10 25.50 4.55
N LEU A 365 3.44 26.57 4.09
CA LEU A 365 3.54 27.91 4.67
C LEU A 365 3.03 27.93 6.11
N LYS A 366 1.88 27.30 6.35
CA LYS A 366 1.29 27.17 7.69
C LYS A 366 2.19 26.40 8.63
N SER A 367 2.76 25.27 8.20
CA SER A 367 3.73 24.50 9.00
C SER A 367 4.97 25.33 9.35
N LYS A 368 5.52 26.10 8.39
CA LYS A 368 6.66 27.00 8.66
C LYS A 368 6.28 28.09 9.68
N MET A 369 5.12 28.71 9.51
CA MET A 369 4.61 29.72 10.43
C MET A 369 4.38 29.13 11.83
N ASP A 370 3.76 27.96 11.93
CA ASP A 370 3.50 27.29 13.20
C ASP A 370 4.81 26.87 13.89
N ARG A 371 5.85 26.50 13.15
CA ARG A 371 7.20 26.29 13.70
C ARG A 371 7.85 27.55 14.25
N LEU A 372 7.60 28.71 13.65
CA LEU A 372 8.10 29.99 14.16
C LEU A 372 7.36 30.42 15.43
N LEU A 373 6.05 30.18 15.47
CA LEU A 373 5.19 30.60 16.57
C LEU A 373 5.17 29.60 17.74
N ALA A 374 5.54 28.34 17.52
CA ALA A 374 5.67 27.36 18.59
C ALA A 374 6.93 27.64 19.42
N SER A 375 6.73 27.88 20.72
CA SER A 375 7.81 28.04 21.70
C SER A 375 8.79 26.87 21.61
N LYS A 376 10.10 27.17 21.70
CA LYS A 376 11.16 26.16 21.88
C LYS A 376 11.30 25.71 23.35
N LYS A 377 10.64 26.43 24.26
CA LYS A 377 10.57 26.14 25.69
C LYS A 377 9.29 25.38 26.01
#